data_AF-A0A6L6G9U3-F1
#
_entry.id   AF-A0A6L6G9U3-F1
#
_cell.length_a   1.000
_cell.length_b   1.000
_cell.length_c   1.000
_cell.angle_alpha   90.00
_cell.angle_beta   90.00
_cell.angle_gamma   90.00
#
_symmetry.space_group_name_H-M   'P 1'
#
loop_
_entity.id
_entity.type
_entity.pdbx_description
1 polymer ?
#
loop_
_entity_poly.entity_id
_entity_poly.type
_entity_poly.pdbx_seq_one_letter_code
_entity_poly.pdbx_strand_id
1 'polypeptide(L)'
;MDKQVKQVIDELEPFNHGITIAIHQNKNECIATFRMPRQFDTKKIKFTGWNEDVRNRTSCHSENDLLEAYVYKIWNVSNDWICIEVLPF
;
A
#
# COMPACT_ATOMS: atom_id res chain seq x y z
N MET A 1 -10.86 -15.29 -3.54
CA MET A 1 -9.38 -15.33 -3.38
C MET A 1 -8.99 -13.97 -2.87
N ASP A 2 -8.39 -13.93 -1.69
CA ASP A 2 -7.94 -12.67 -1.10
C ASP A 2 -6.66 -12.24 -1.83
N LYS A 3 -6.63 -11.02 -2.36
CA LYS A 3 -5.48 -10.48 -3.08
C LYS A 3 -4.42 -10.03 -2.08
N GLN A 4 -3.15 -10.14 -2.45
CA GLN A 4 -2.04 -9.56 -1.70
C GLN A 4 -1.77 -8.12 -2.16
N VAL A 5 -1.14 -7.30 -1.31
CA VAL A 5 -0.79 -5.91 -1.64
C VAL A 5 0.03 -5.82 -2.93
N LYS A 6 1.03 -6.68 -3.12
CA LYS A 6 1.83 -6.70 -4.36
C LYS A 6 0.98 -6.91 -5.62
N GLN A 7 -0.05 -7.76 -5.54
CA GLN A 7 -0.92 -8.04 -6.68
C GLN A 7 -1.78 -6.82 -7.02
N VAL A 8 -2.26 -6.09 -6.00
CA VAL A 8 -2.99 -4.83 -6.22
C VAL A 8 -2.11 -3.82 -6.94
N ILE A 9 -0.84 -3.69 -6.52
CA ILE A 9 0.14 -2.78 -7.12
C ILE A 9 0.43 -3.20 -8.57
N ASP A 10 0.62 -4.49 -8.83
CA ASP A 10 0.86 -5.06 -10.15
C ASP A 10 -0.33 -4.96 -11.10
N GLU A 11 -1.53 -4.69 -10.60
CA GLU A 11 -2.74 -4.49 -11.39
C GLU A 11 -3.07 -3.01 -11.68
N LEU A 12 -2.41 -2.05 -11.02
CA LEU A 12 -2.69 -0.63 -11.24
C LEU A 12 -2.45 -0.23 -12.72
N GLU A 13 -3.41 0.44 -13.35
CA GLU A 13 -3.20 0.94 -14.71
C GLU A 13 -2.03 1.93 -14.78
N PRO A 14 -1.34 2.08 -15.93
CA PRO A 14 -0.25 3.06 -16.07
C PRO A 14 -0.71 4.49 -15.78
N PHE A 15 0.14 5.28 -15.11
CA PHE A 15 -0.15 6.67 -14.77
C PHE A 15 0.99 7.62 -15.12
N ASN A 16 0.62 8.83 -15.52
CA ASN A 16 1.54 9.91 -15.88
C ASN A 16 1.99 10.78 -14.69
N HIS A 17 1.67 10.39 -13.47
CA HIS A 17 2.02 11.06 -12.22
C HIS A 17 2.48 10.02 -11.20
N GLY A 18 3.07 10.43 -10.07
CA GLY A 18 3.41 9.47 -9.02
C GLY A 18 2.21 9.17 -8.13
N ILE A 19 2.08 7.93 -7.69
CA ILE A 19 1.03 7.47 -6.77
C ILE A 19 1.62 7.15 -5.40
N THR A 20 0.93 7.61 -4.35
CA THR A 20 1.18 7.20 -2.97
C THR A 20 0.23 6.06 -2.63
N ILE A 21 0.79 4.98 -2.11
CA ILE A 21 0.06 3.81 -1.63
C ILE A 21 0.21 3.80 -0.11
N ALA A 22 -0.87 4.05 0.61
CA ALA A 22 -0.92 4.00 2.05
C ALA A 22 -1.43 2.63 2.51
N ILE A 23 -0.67 1.95 3.37
CA ILE A 23 -1.08 0.69 3.98
C ILE A 23 -1.71 0.99 5.34
N HIS A 24 -2.93 0.50 5.52
CA HIS A 24 -3.78 0.75 6.67
C HIS A 24 -4.02 -0.55 7.46
N GLN A 25 -3.97 -0.47 8.79
CA GLN A 25 -4.42 -1.58 9.65
C GLN A 25 -5.91 -1.50 10.00
N ASN A 26 -6.51 -0.34 9.77
CA ASN A 26 -7.95 -0.09 9.71
C ASN A 26 -8.21 1.21 8.94
N LYS A 27 -9.48 1.52 8.66
CA LYS A 27 -9.90 2.73 7.94
C LYS A 27 -9.18 4.03 8.35
N ASN A 28 -8.82 4.22 9.62
CA ASN A 28 -8.27 5.48 10.13
C ASN A 28 -6.76 5.43 10.43
N GLU A 29 -6.16 4.25 10.49
CA GLU A 29 -4.77 4.07 10.93
C GLU A 29 -3.89 3.58 9.78
N CYS A 30 -3.18 4.51 9.16
CA CYS A 30 -2.11 4.23 8.19
C CYS A 30 -0.85 3.81 8.96
N ILE A 31 -0.32 2.63 8.68
CA ILE A 31 0.89 2.08 9.34
C ILE A 31 2.15 2.28 8.50
N ALA A 32 2.03 2.40 7.18
CA ALA A 32 3.18 2.55 6.29
C ALA A 32 2.78 3.12 4.94
N THR A 33 3.76 3.62 4.20
CA THR A 33 3.53 4.16 2.85
C THR A 33 4.56 3.64 1.85
N PHE A 34 4.12 3.52 0.60
CA PHE A 34 4.96 3.35 -0.57
C PHE A 34 4.70 4.50 -1.55
N ARG A 35 5.73 4.84 -2.33
CA ARG A 35 5.62 5.75 -3.47
C ARG A 35 5.93 4.99 -4.75
N MET A 36 5.00 4.99 -5.68
CA MET A 36 5.29 4.67 -7.07
C MET A 36 5.55 5.98 -7.83
N PRO A 37 6.77 6.24 -8.31
CA PRO A 37 7.01 7.40 -9.17
C PRO A 37 6.27 7.22 -10.51
N ARG A 38 6.17 8.30 -11.29
CA ARG A 38 5.62 8.25 -12.66
C ARG A 38 6.34 7.17 -13.46
N GLN A 39 5.59 6.20 -14.00
CA GLN A 39 6.17 5.10 -14.76
C GLN A 39 5.41 4.87 -16.06
N PHE A 40 6.16 4.88 -17.16
CA PHE A 40 5.67 4.54 -18.49
C PHE A 40 5.81 3.03 -18.80
N ASP A 41 6.83 2.36 -18.21
CA ASP A 41 7.13 0.93 -18.44
C ASP A 41 7.44 0.13 -17.16
N THR A 42 7.87 0.82 -16.09
CA THR A 42 8.10 0.34 -14.71
C THR A 42 6.85 -0.09 -13.94
N LYS A 43 6.87 -1.04 -12.99
CA LYS A 43 6.02 -0.97 -11.76
C LYS A 43 6.88 -1.05 -10.49
N LYS A 44 7.90 -0.21 -10.40
CA LYS A 44 8.76 -0.11 -9.21
C LYS A 44 8.12 0.79 -8.16
N ILE A 45 7.85 0.24 -6.99
CA ILE A 45 7.52 0.99 -5.78
C ILE A 45 8.79 1.27 -4.97
N LYS A 46 8.73 2.33 -4.17
CA LYS A 46 9.73 2.64 -3.15
C LYS A 46 9.02 2.74 -1.81
N PHE A 47 9.49 2.00 -0.81
CA PHE A 47 9.02 2.19 0.56
C PHE A 47 9.42 3.58 1.05
N THR A 48 8.45 4.32 1.58
CA THR A 48 8.68 5.68 2.09
C THR A 48 8.84 5.73 3.60
N GLY A 49 8.33 4.72 4.31
CA GLY A 49 8.52 4.60 5.75
C GLY A 49 7.31 4.05 6.47
N TRP A 50 7.55 3.67 7.73
CA TRP A 50 6.52 3.39 8.72
C TRP A 50 5.95 4.70 9.25
N ASN A 51 4.67 4.70 9.61
CA ASN A 51 4.06 5.80 10.31
C ASN A 51 4.35 5.68 11.81
N GLU A 52 5.25 6.53 12.32
CA GLU A 52 5.68 6.50 13.72
C GLU A 52 4.58 6.93 14.70
N ASP A 53 3.57 7.66 14.23
CA ASP A 53 2.43 8.11 15.05
C ASP A 53 1.40 7.00 15.29
N VAL A 54 1.48 5.89 14.55
CA VAL A 54 0.54 4.78 14.61
C VAL A 54 1.25 3.53 15.06
N ARG A 55 0.85 3.00 16.22
CA ARG A 55 1.31 1.69 16.66
C ARG A 55 0.80 0.61 15.71
N ASN A 56 1.71 0.00 14.96
CA ASN A 56 1.43 -1.15 14.13
C ASN A 56 1.04 -2.37 15.00
N ARG A 57 -0.18 -2.87 14.80
CA ARG A 57 -0.78 -4.03 15.50
C ARG A 57 -0.94 -5.24 14.59
N THR A 58 -0.44 -5.15 13.36
CA THR A 58 -0.40 -6.27 12.41
C THR A 58 0.86 -7.11 12.66
N SER A 59 0.91 -8.32 12.09
CA SER A 59 2.16 -9.09 12.03
C SER A 59 3.18 -8.58 11.00
N CYS A 60 2.88 -7.51 10.25
CA CYS A 60 3.80 -6.96 9.26
C CYS A 60 4.90 -6.16 9.96
N HIS A 61 6.17 -6.60 9.86
CA HIS A 61 7.31 -5.92 10.50
C HIS A 61 8.40 -5.52 9.49
N SER A 62 8.21 -5.85 8.21
CA SER A 62 9.08 -5.48 7.11
C SER A 62 8.29 -5.02 5.88
N GLU A 63 8.99 -4.42 4.92
CA GLU A 63 8.42 -4.05 3.63
C GLU A 63 7.85 -5.27 2.89
N ASN A 64 8.55 -6.40 2.95
CA ASN A 64 8.12 -7.64 2.29
C ASN A 64 6.84 -8.18 2.93
N ASP A 65 6.70 -8.10 4.26
CA ASP A 65 5.46 -8.53 4.93
C ASP A 65 4.27 -7.70 4.47
N LEU A 66 4.45 -6.38 4.33
CA LEU A 66 3.39 -5.50 3.81
C LEU A 66 2.99 -5.88 2.37
N LEU A 67 3.95 -6.28 1.54
CA LEU A 67 3.68 -6.67 0.14
C LEU A 67 2.98 -8.03 0.04
N GLU A 68 3.29 -8.96 0.94
CA GLU A 68 2.66 -10.28 1.04
C GLU A 68 1.34 -10.26 1.84
N ALA A 69 1.04 -9.15 2.53
CA ALA A 69 -0.17 -9.00 3.32
C ALA A 69 -1.43 -9.13 2.47
N TYR A 70 -2.42 -9.84 3.01
CA TYR A 70 -3.73 -9.97 2.38
C TYR A 70 -4.56 -8.71 2.56
N VAL A 71 -5.23 -8.30 1.48
CA VAL A 71 -6.02 -7.09 1.40
C VAL A 71 -7.44 -7.36 1.90
N TYR A 72 -7.86 -6.56 2.87
CA TYR A 72 -9.25 -6.49 3.32
C TYR A 72 -10.07 -5.56 2.43
N LYS A 73 -9.56 -4.34 2.18
CA LYS A 73 -10.27 -3.31 1.42
C LYS A 73 -9.32 -2.34 0.73
N ILE A 74 -9.75 -1.80 -0.41
CA ILE A 74 -9.06 -0.74 -1.14
C ILE A 74 -10.00 0.44 -1.29
N TRP A 75 -9.49 1.66 -1.15
CA TRP A 75 -10.21 2.88 -1.53
C TRP A 75 -9.24 3.95 -2.04
N ASN A 76 -9.73 4.78 -2.93
CA ASN A 76 -8.98 5.92 -3.45
C ASN A 76 -9.38 7.18 -2.67
N VAL A 77 -8.38 7.94 -2.22
CA VAL A 77 -8.58 9.26 -1.61
C VAL A 77 -8.56 10.34 -2.69
N SER A 78 -7.64 10.18 -3.65
CA SER A 78 -7.48 11.03 -4.84
C SER A 78 -6.89 10.18 -5.98
N ASN A 79 -6.68 10.78 -7.14
CA ASN A 79 -6.08 10.07 -8.29
C ASN A 79 -4.65 9.58 -8.00
N ASP A 80 -3.93 10.27 -7.11
CA ASP A 80 -2.55 10.00 -6.74
C ASP A 80 -2.39 9.39 -5.34
N TRP A 81 -3.50 8.99 -4.69
CA TRP A 81 -3.49 8.43 -3.35
C TRP A 81 -4.46 7.25 -3.19
N ILE A 82 -3.89 6.07 -2.99
CA ILE A 82 -4.60 4.81 -2.82
C ILE A 82 -4.34 4.30 -1.41
N CYS A 83 -5.40 3.94 -0.70
CA CYS A 83 -5.33 3.29 0.59
C CYS A 83 -5.67 1.80 0.45
N ILE A 84 -4.86 0.96 1.09
CA ILE A 84 -5.04 -0.49 1.15
C ILE A 84 -5.09 -0.88 2.62
N GLU A 85 -6.23 -1.37 3.07
CA GLU A 85 -6.38 -1.95 4.40
C GLU A 85 -6.05 -3.44 4.34
N VAL A 86 -5.12 -3.86 5.20
CA VAL A 86 -4.68 -5.24 5.31
C VAL A 86 -5.43 -5.98 6.41
N LEU A 87 -5.59 -7.29 6.25
CA LEU A 87 -6.21 -8.12 7.28
C LEU A 87 -5.35 -8.12 8.56
N PRO A 88 -5.96 -7.97 9.75
CA PRO A 88 -5.25 -8.15 11.00
C PRO A 88 -4.97 -9.64 11.18
N PHE A 89 -3.70 -10.02 11.19
CA PHE A 89 -3.24 -11.35 11.56
C PHE A 89 -2.33 -11.26 12.78
#